data_AF-A0A971BZU7-F1
#
_entry.id   AF-A0A971BZU7-F1
#
_cell.length_a   1.000
_cell.length_b   1.000
_cell.length_c   1.000
_cell.angle_alpha   90.00
_cell.angle_beta   90.00
_cell.angle_gamma   90.00
#
_symmetry.space_group_name_H-M   'P 1'
#
loop_
_entity.id
_entity.type
_entity.pdbx_description
1 polymer ?
#
loop_
_entity_poly.entity_id
_entity_poly.type
_entity_poly.pdbx_seq_one_letter_code
_entity_poly.pdbx_strand_id
1 'polypeptide(L)'
;MNSLSMNFGSMVFNDAVMKEKLPKETYRALRKTIMSGTHLELDVANVVATAMKEWAIEKGATHYTHWFQPMTGITAEKHDAFISPDSEGRAILEFSGKSLVKGESDASSFPSGGLRATFEARGYTAWDPTSFAFIKDKVLYIPTAFCSYSGEVLDKKTPLLRSMQALERESLRILRLFGNTEVKRVIAQVGAEQEYFLIDKETYSKRPDLIYTGRTLIGARPAKGQELGDHYFGAIKKRVKDFMDELDAELWKLGIPAKTEHNEVAPSQHELAPVYTTANIASDANQLTMELMKSVASRHNLVCLLHEKPFACINGSGKHINWSISTETGTNILEPGDTPRENAQFLLFLCAVVKAVDEYQELLRLSVATAGNDHRLGANEAPPAIVSVFLGDELTAILDSIENGTLYTDREKKMMEIGVTVLPHFPR
;
A
#
# COMPACT_ATOMS: atom_id res chain seq x y z
N MET A 1 -19.71 -14.37 -17.25
CA MET A 1 -18.78 -13.80 -16.24
C MET A 1 -19.42 -13.97 -14.88
N ASN A 2 -18.67 -14.42 -13.87
CA ASN A 2 -19.18 -14.61 -12.50
C ASN A 2 -19.35 -13.23 -11.80
N SER A 3 -20.22 -13.12 -10.80
CA SER A 3 -20.48 -11.86 -10.07
C SER A 3 -19.20 -11.25 -9.48
N LEU A 4 -18.28 -12.10 -9.01
CA LEU A 4 -16.97 -11.69 -8.51
C LEU A 4 -16.15 -10.92 -9.56
N SER A 5 -16.05 -11.47 -10.78
CA SER A 5 -15.32 -10.85 -11.89
C SER A 5 -15.98 -9.57 -12.41
N MET A 6 -17.31 -9.44 -12.27
CA MET A 6 -18.03 -8.23 -12.67
C MET A 6 -17.89 -7.10 -11.64
N ASN A 7 -17.75 -7.45 -10.36
CA ASN A 7 -17.67 -6.46 -9.28
C ASN A 7 -16.26 -5.92 -9.07
N PHE A 8 -15.22 -6.66 -9.48
CA PHE A 8 -13.84 -6.24 -9.29
C PHE A 8 -13.52 -4.92 -10.02
N GLY A 9 -13.06 -3.91 -9.28
CA GLY A 9 -12.76 -2.58 -9.80
C GLY A 9 -13.98 -1.81 -10.32
N SER A 10 -15.21 -2.24 -9.97
CA SER A 10 -16.45 -1.64 -10.48
C SER A 10 -16.70 -0.20 -10.01
N MET A 11 -16.02 0.23 -8.95
CA MET A 11 -16.06 1.58 -8.38
C MET A 11 -14.76 2.36 -8.62
N VAL A 12 -13.96 1.97 -9.62
CA VAL A 12 -12.71 2.65 -9.98
C VAL A 12 -12.80 3.17 -11.41
N PHE A 13 -12.36 4.42 -11.63
CA PHE A 13 -12.19 5.02 -12.95
C PHE A 13 -10.92 4.47 -13.61
N ASN A 14 -10.92 3.15 -13.80
CA ASN A 14 -9.77 2.38 -14.27
C ASN A 14 -9.56 2.52 -15.78
N ASP A 15 -8.55 1.86 -16.30
CA ASP A 15 -8.20 1.92 -17.72
C ASP A 15 -9.34 1.50 -18.68
N ALA A 16 -10.12 0.49 -18.31
CA ALA A 16 -11.22 0.03 -19.14
C ALA A 16 -12.32 1.10 -19.23
N VAL A 17 -12.67 1.71 -18.08
CA VAL A 17 -13.63 2.82 -18.02
C VAL A 17 -13.11 4.04 -18.77
N MET A 18 -11.84 4.40 -18.58
CA MET A 18 -11.21 5.51 -19.29
C MET A 18 -11.23 5.30 -20.82
N LYS A 19 -10.95 4.08 -21.29
CA LYS A 19 -10.98 3.74 -22.71
C LYS A 19 -12.40 3.80 -23.31
N GLU A 20 -13.41 3.47 -22.52
CA GLU A 20 -14.82 3.53 -22.93
C GLU A 20 -15.36 4.97 -22.95
N LYS A 21 -15.08 5.74 -21.90
CA LYS A 21 -15.69 7.05 -21.66
C LYS A 21 -14.91 8.22 -22.28
N LEU A 22 -13.60 8.10 -22.46
CA LEU A 22 -12.79 9.18 -23.03
C LEU A 22 -12.71 9.09 -24.57
N PRO A 23 -12.67 10.24 -25.27
CA PRO A 23 -12.29 10.27 -26.67
C PRO A 23 -10.94 9.60 -26.89
N LYS A 24 -10.79 8.87 -28.01
CA LYS A 24 -9.62 8.05 -28.32
C LYS A 24 -8.29 8.82 -28.23
N GLU A 25 -8.26 10.07 -28.69
CA GLU A 25 -7.07 10.92 -28.64
C GLU A 25 -6.76 11.41 -27.22
N THR A 26 -7.77 11.79 -26.44
CA THR A 26 -7.62 12.14 -25.02
C THR A 26 -7.12 10.97 -24.20
N TYR A 27 -7.68 9.77 -24.40
CA TYR A 27 -7.22 8.55 -23.74
C TYR A 27 -5.74 8.26 -24.05
N ARG A 28 -5.34 8.36 -25.32
CA ARG A 28 -3.94 8.18 -25.75
C ARG A 28 -3.02 9.22 -25.12
N ALA A 29 -3.43 10.49 -25.06
CA ALA A 29 -2.67 11.56 -24.45
C ALA A 29 -2.50 11.36 -22.93
N LEU A 30 -3.58 10.97 -22.23
CA LEU A 30 -3.55 10.65 -20.81
C LEU A 30 -2.63 9.45 -20.52
N ARG A 31 -2.78 8.36 -21.28
CA ARG A 31 -1.92 7.17 -21.16
C ARG A 31 -0.45 7.50 -21.40
N LYS A 32 -0.16 8.31 -22.42
CA LYS A 32 1.21 8.79 -22.69
C LYS A 32 1.75 9.54 -21.48
N THR A 33 0.98 10.48 -20.93
CA THR A 33 1.34 11.28 -19.75
C THR A 33 1.68 10.41 -18.55
N ILE A 34 0.86 9.41 -18.24
CA ILE A 34 1.08 8.44 -17.16
C ILE A 34 2.37 7.63 -17.40
N MET A 35 2.60 7.19 -18.64
CA MET A 35 3.77 6.38 -18.99
C MET A 35 5.07 7.20 -19.01
N SER A 36 5.03 8.45 -19.45
CA SER A 36 6.20 9.33 -19.53
C SER A 36 6.46 10.13 -18.25
N GLY A 37 5.54 10.10 -17.28
CA GLY A 37 5.67 10.88 -16.04
C GLY A 37 5.68 12.39 -16.29
N THR A 38 4.99 12.86 -17.33
CA THR A 38 4.95 14.28 -17.71
C THR A 38 3.74 14.99 -17.09
N HIS A 39 3.72 16.32 -17.19
CA HIS A 39 2.57 17.11 -16.73
C HIS A 39 1.31 16.82 -17.57
N LEU A 40 0.14 16.89 -16.93
CA LEU A 40 -1.16 16.73 -17.58
C LEU A 40 -1.62 18.08 -18.14
N GLU A 41 -1.67 18.19 -19.47
CA GLU A 41 -2.14 19.39 -20.15
C GLU A 41 -3.59 19.72 -19.80
N LEU A 42 -3.90 21.01 -19.61
CA LEU A 42 -5.20 21.48 -19.13
C LEU A 42 -6.36 21.08 -20.06
N ASP A 43 -6.11 21.05 -21.37
CA ASP A 43 -7.11 20.64 -22.37
C ASP A 43 -7.49 19.16 -22.21
N VAL A 44 -6.50 18.30 -21.95
CA VAL A 44 -6.74 16.88 -21.65
C VAL A 44 -7.45 16.75 -20.30
N ALA A 45 -7.01 17.51 -19.29
CA ALA A 45 -7.62 17.49 -17.96
C ALA A 45 -9.09 17.91 -17.97
N ASN A 46 -9.49 18.90 -18.77
CA ASN A 46 -10.89 19.34 -18.86
C ASN A 46 -11.81 18.23 -19.41
N VAL A 47 -11.36 17.52 -20.45
CA VAL A 47 -12.10 16.39 -21.02
C VAL A 47 -12.18 15.24 -20.02
N VAL A 48 -11.06 14.93 -19.35
CA VAL A 48 -11.02 13.88 -18.32
C VAL A 48 -11.92 14.22 -17.14
N ALA A 49 -11.91 15.46 -16.65
CA ALA A 49 -12.78 15.91 -15.56
C ALA A 49 -14.26 15.72 -15.94
N THR A 50 -14.65 16.12 -17.14
CA THR A 50 -16.03 15.98 -17.61
C THR A 50 -16.47 14.52 -17.61
N ALA A 51 -15.68 13.63 -18.23
CA ALA A 51 -15.98 12.21 -18.28
C ALA A 51 -15.97 11.53 -16.90
N MET A 52 -15.03 11.93 -16.03
CA MET A 52 -14.91 11.41 -14.66
C MET A 52 -16.12 11.83 -13.81
N LYS A 53 -16.59 13.08 -13.95
CA LYS A 53 -17.81 13.57 -13.29
C LYS A 53 -19.04 12.80 -13.76
N GLU A 54 -19.22 12.66 -15.07
CA GLU A 54 -20.37 11.93 -15.65
C GLU A 54 -20.39 10.49 -15.16
N TRP A 55 -19.26 9.78 -15.24
CA TRP A 55 -19.12 8.45 -14.69
C TRP A 55 -19.43 8.38 -13.19
N ALA A 56 -18.94 9.35 -12.41
CA ALA A 56 -19.18 9.37 -10.97
C ALA A 56 -20.67 9.55 -10.64
N ILE A 57 -21.36 10.41 -11.36
CA ILE A 57 -22.80 10.65 -11.20
C ILE A 57 -23.62 9.45 -11.65
N GLU A 58 -23.23 8.78 -12.74
CA GLU A 58 -23.86 7.50 -13.16
C GLU A 58 -23.77 6.43 -12.06
N LYS A 59 -22.69 6.45 -11.27
CA LYS A 59 -22.49 5.58 -10.11
C LYS A 59 -23.15 6.11 -8.82
N GLY A 60 -23.85 7.24 -8.90
CA GLY A 60 -24.60 7.83 -7.80
C GLY A 60 -23.79 8.74 -6.88
N ALA A 61 -22.59 9.17 -7.29
CA ALA A 61 -21.80 10.13 -6.52
C ALA A 61 -22.40 11.54 -6.57
N THR A 62 -22.37 12.23 -5.44
CA THR A 62 -22.91 13.60 -5.28
C THR A 62 -21.82 14.62 -4.97
N HIS A 63 -20.70 14.15 -4.42
CA HIS A 63 -19.54 14.97 -4.07
C HIS A 63 -18.27 14.40 -4.69
N TYR A 64 -17.22 15.20 -4.70
CA TYR A 64 -15.85 14.77 -4.95
C TYR A 64 -14.94 15.23 -3.83
N THR A 65 -13.76 14.63 -3.76
CA THR A 65 -12.72 14.99 -2.80
C THR A 65 -11.33 14.74 -3.36
N HIS A 66 -10.40 15.62 -2.99
CA HIS A 66 -8.98 15.38 -3.14
C HIS A 66 -8.50 14.57 -1.95
N TRP A 67 -8.11 13.32 -2.21
CA TRP A 67 -7.73 12.35 -1.20
C TRP A 67 -6.20 12.25 -1.13
N PHE A 68 -5.64 12.61 0.02
CA PHE A 68 -4.20 12.65 0.22
C PHE A 68 -3.80 12.20 1.63
N GLN A 69 -2.52 11.95 1.82
CA GLN A 69 -1.94 11.45 3.08
C GLN A 69 -1.02 12.53 3.68
N PRO A 70 -1.55 13.47 4.49
CA PRO A 70 -0.73 14.46 5.16
C PRO A 70 0.23 13.83 6.17
N MET A 71 1.18 14.61 6.68
CA MET A 71 2.18 14.18 7.67
C MET A 71 1.64 13.76 9.05
N THR A 72 0.31 13.63 9.20
CA THR A 72 -0.39 13.15 10.40
C THR A 72 -0.39 11.63 10.55
N GLY A 73 -0.07 10.88 9.48
CA GLY A 73 -0.13 9.41 9.47
C GLY A 73 -1.51 8.82 9.18
N ILE A 74 -2.50 9.65 8.86
CA ILE A 74 -3.82 9.24 8.37
C ILE A 74 -4.14 9.97 7.06
N THR A 75 -5.13 9.47 6.32
CA THR A 75 -5.66 10.13 5.12
C THR A 75 -6.50 11.36 5.49
N ALA A 76 -6.56 12.33 4.59
CA ALA A 76 -7.40 13.50 4.70
C ALA A 76 -8.25 13.69 3.44
N GLU A 77 -9.44 14.24 3.65
CA GLU A 77 -10.44 14.47 2.62
C GLU A 77 -11.31 15.66 3.01
N LYS A 78 -11.79 16.37 1.99
CA LYS A 78 -12.82 17.42 2.09
C LYS A 78 -13.82 17.19 0.98
N HIS A 79 -15.10 17.04 1.32
CA HIS A 79 -16.13 16.72 0.34
C HIS A 79 -16.72 18.01 -0.23
N ASP A 80 -16.51 18.22 -1.53
CA ASP A 80 -17.07 19.32 -2.29
C ASP A 80 -18.18 18.78 -3.19
N ALA A 81 -19.35 19.42 -3.18
CA ALA A 81 -20.48 18.97 -3.99
C ALA A 81 -20.24 19.27 -5.47
N PHE A 82 -20.72 18.41 -6.38
CA PHE A 82 -20.70 18.74 -7.81
C PHE A 82 -21.66 19.87 -8.17
N ILE A 83 -22.65 20.15 -7.33
CA ILE A 83 -23.68 21.15 -7.59
C ILE A 83 -23.17 22.56 -7.24
N SER A 84 -23.36 23.49 -8.17
CA SER A 84 -23.04 24.91 -8.02
C SER A 84 -24.23 25.73 -8.55
N PRO A 85 -24.62 26.84 -7.90
CA PRO A 85 -25.67 27.71 -8.41
C PRO A 85 -25.17 28.52 -9.61
N ASP A 86 -25.95 28.56 -10.69
CA ASP A 86 -25.72 29.50 -11.79
C ASP A 86 -26.12 30.94 -11.38
N SER A 87 -25.83 31.92 -12.26
CA SER A 87 -26.18 33.33 -12.03
C SER A 87 -27.69 33.60 -11.89
N GLU A 88 -28.54 32.64 -12.26
CA GLU A 88 -29.99 32.70 -12.18
C GLU A 88 -30.54 31.85 -11.01
N GLY A 89 -29.68 31.23 -10.20
CA GLY A 89 -30.05 30.39 -9.05
C GLY A 89 -30.44 28.95 -9.39
N ARG A 90 -30.23 28.49 -10.63
CA ARG A 90 -30.43 27.08 -11.04
C ARG A 90 -29.20 26.24 -10.71
N ALA A 91 -29.43 24.96 -10.47
CA ALA A 91 -28.35 24.01 -10.22
C ALA A 91 -27.62 23.64 -11.51
N ILE A 92 -26.31 23.86 -11.55
CA ILE A 92 -25.40 23.32 -12.56
C ILE A 92 -24.40 22.36 -11.92
N LEU A 93 -23.92 21.38 -12.68
CA LEU A 93 -22.97 20.38 -12.21
C LEU A 93 -21.56 20.76 -12.68
N GLU A 94 -20.74 21.23 -11.77
CA GLU A 94 -19.40 21.73 -12.00
C GLU A 94 -18.33 20.76 -11.50
N PHE A 95 -17.43 20.38 -12.41
CA PHE A 95 -16.16 19.74 -12.10
C PHE A 95 -15.23 19.98 -13.29
N SER A 96 -14.11 20.66 -13.06
CA SER A 96 -13.26 21.17 -14.14
C SER A 96 -11.86 20.57 -14.09
N GLY A 97 -11.14 20.64 -15.20
CA GLY A 97 -9.73 20.19 -15.26
C GLY A 97 -8.83 20.97 -14.32
N LYS A 98 -9.21 22.20 -13.93
CA LYS A 98 -8.49 22.98 -12.90
C LYS A 98 -8.45 22.22 -11.58
N SER A 99 -9.57 21.63 -11.15
CA SER A 99 -9.63 20.82 -9.93
C SER A 99 -8.70 19.61 -10.00
N LEU A 100 -8.50 19.01 -11.19
CA LEU A 100 -7.56 17.89 -11.36
C LEU A 100 -6.09 18.34 -11.33
N VAL A 101 -5.75 19.41 -12.05
CA VAL A 101 -4.35 19.85 -12.21
C VAL A 101 -3.84 20.61 -10.98
N LYS A 102 -4.68 21.48 -10.42
CA LYS A 102 -4.36 22.33 -9.26
C LYS A 102 -5.64 22.67 -8.49
N GLY A 103 -5.94 21.86 -7.49
CA GLY A 103 -6.93 22.17 -6.47
C GLY A 103 -6.34 23.09 -5.39
N GLU A 104 -7.22 23.86 -4.75
CA GLU A 104 -6.88 24.62 -3.54
C GLU A 104 -7.54 23.96 -2.35
N SER A 105 -6.77 23.72 -1.29
CA SER A 105 -7.27 23.18 -0.03
C SER A 105 -6.82 24.06 1.13
N ASP A 106 -7.69 24.22 2.13
CA ASP A 106 -7.29 24.87 3.37
C ASP A 106 -6.37 23.92 4.14
N ALA A 107 -5.12 24.35 4.29
CA ALA A 107 -4.12 23.58 4.99
C ALA A 107 -3.90 24.07 6.42
N SER A 108 -4.64 25.07 6.90
CA SER A 108 -4.37 25.77 8.17
C SER A 108 -4.20 24.87 9.38
N SER A 109 -4.93 23.76 9.41
CA SER A 109 -4.98 22.84 10.54
C SER A 109 -4.07 21.61 10.39
N PHE A 110 -3.40 21.42 9.24
CA PHE A 110 -2.47 20.30 9.10
C PHE A 110 -1.13 20.61 9.78
N PRO A 111 -0.58 19.66 10.56
CA PRO A 111 0.73 19.81 11.17
C PRO A 111 1.79 20.06 10.10
N SER A 112 2.55 21.12 10.27
CA SER A 112 3.64 21.50 9.37
C SER A 112 5.02 21.24 9.94
N GLY A 113 5.13 20.68 11.16
CA GLY A 113 6.43 20.51 11.82
C GLY A 113 7.22 21.80 12.03
N GLY A 114 6.53 22.96 12.03
CA GLY A 114 7.17 24.28 12.14
C GLY A 114 7.60 24.90 10.80
N LEU A 115 7.33 24.25 9.66
CA LEU A 115 7.73 24.74 8.33
C LEU A 115 6.99 26.01 7.86
N ARG A 116 5.91 26.43 8.52
CA ARG A 116 5.10 27.58 8.09
C ARG A 116 4.35 28.27 9.23
N ALA A 117 4.02 29.54 9.03
CA ALA A 117 3.09 30.30 9.87
C ALA A 117 1.63 30.12 9.42
N THR A 118 0.67 30.27 10.34
CA THR A 118 -0.77 30.00 10.09
C THR A 118 -1.38 30.90 9.00
N PHE A 119 -0.83 32.08 8.72
CA PHE A 119 -1.33 32.95 7.64
C PHE A 119 -0.91 32.48 6.23
N GLU A 120 0.06 31.56 6.13
CA GLU A 120 0.54 30.93 4.89
C GLU A 120 -0.11 29.55 4.67
N ALA A 121 -1.24 29.31 5.33
CA ALA A 121 -1.99 28.07 5.39
C ALA A 121 -2.61 27.60 4.05
N ARG A 122 -2.35 28.27 2.92
CA ARG A 122 -2.83 27.78 1.63
C ARG A 122 -2.05 26.53 1.24
N GLY A 123 -2.77 25.49 0.83
CA GLY A 123 -2.20 24.27 0.26
C GLY A 123 -2.71 24.05 -1.15
N TYR A 124 -1.89 23.41 -1.97
CA TYR A 124 -2.25 23.01 -3.32
C TYR A 124 -2.29 21.50 -3.42
N THR A 125 -3.32 21.00 -4.10
CA THR A 125 -3.47 19.58 -4.43
C THR A 125 -3.29 19.38 -5.92
N ALA A 126 -2.58 18.33 -6.31
CA ALA A 126 -2.44 17.92 -7.70
C ALA A 126 -2.79 16.44 -7.83
N TRP A 127 -3.67 16.08 -8.77
CA TRP A 127 -4.00 14.69 -9.03
C TRP A 127 -2.76 13.90 -9.47
N ASP A 128 -2.55 12.74 -8.85
CA ASP A 128 -1.61 11.72 -9.33
C ASP A 128 -2.33 10.77 -10.31
N PRO A 129 -2.14 10.92 -11.63
CA PRO A 129 -2.82 10.09 -12.62
C PRO A 129 -2.32 8.65 -12.65
N THR A 130 -1.24 8.32 -11.91
CA THR A 130 -0.78 6.93 -11.76
C THR A 130 -1.61 6.14 -10.74
N SER A 131 -2.41 6.83 -9.91
CA SER A 131 -3.37 6.24 -8.99
C SER A 131 -4.79 6.62 -9.43
N PHE A 132 -5.62 5.61 -9.72
CA PHE A 132 -6.93 5.84 -10.32
C PHE A 132 -7.91 6.45 -9.31
N ALA A 133 -8.76 7.37 -9.79
CA ALA A 133 -9.88 7.87 -9.03
C ALA A 133 -10.89 6.74 -8.75
N PHE A 134 -11.55 6.79 -7.60
CA PHE A 134 -12.49 5.76 -7.17
C PHE A 134 -13.70 6.37 -6.46
N ILE A 135 -14.77 5.60 -6.30
CA ILE A 135 -15.98 6.03 -5.61
C ILE A 135 -16.17 5.21 -4.35
N LYS A 136 -16.38 5.91 -3.24
CA LYS A 136 -16.69 5.33 -1.93
C LYS A 136 -17.76 6.21 -1.29
N ASP A 137 -18.79 5.60 -0.69
CA ASP A 137 -19.87 6.32 0.01
C ASP A 137 -20.51 7.48 -0.78
N LYS A 138 -20.72 7.30 -2.09
CA LYS A 138 -21.27 8.31 -3.02
C LYS A 138 -20.40 9.57 -3.16
N VAL A 139 -19.10 9.45 -2.93
CA VAL A 139 -18.12 10.52 -3.16
C VAL A 139 -17.05 10.02 -4.13
N LEU A 140 -16.68 10.85 -5.10
CA LEU A 140 -15.55 10.62 -6.00
C LEU A 140 -14.25 11.02 -5.31
N TYR A 141 -13.35 10.07 -5.09
CA TYR A 141 -12.04 10.26 -4.51
C TYR A 141 -10.98 10.38 -5.61
N ILE A 142 -10.20 11.45 -5.55
CA ILE A 142 -9.14 11.75 -6.49
C ILE A 142 -7.81 11.69 -5.72
N PRO A 143 -6.97 10.66 -5.93
CA PRO A 143 -5.69 10.55 -5.23
C PRO A 143 -4.76 11.71 -5.57
N THR A 144 -4.38 12.52 -4.58
CA THR A 144 -3.60 13.75 -4.83
C THR A 144 -2.29 13.80 -4.05
N ALA A 145 -1.32 14.48 -4.65
CA ALA A 145 -0.18 15.04 -3.95
C ALA A 145 -0.57 16.38 -3.31
N PHE A 146 0.03 16.69 -2.16
CA PHE A 146 -0.25 17.91 -1.39
C PHE A 146 1.00 18.68 -1.00
N CYS A 147 1.03 19.96 -1.36
CA CYS A 147 2.13 20.88 -1.07
C CYS A 147 1.64 22.21 -0.49
N SER A 148 2.55 22.92 0.19
CA SER A 148 2.31 24.25 0.73
C SER A 148 2.25 25.31 -0.38
N TYR A 149 1.83 26.52 0.00
CA TYR A 149 1.91 27.70 -0.87
C TYR A 149 3.34 27.99 -1.36
N SER A 150 4.36 27.74 -0.53
CA SER A 150 5.78 27.90 -0.85
C SER A 150 6.36 26.73 -1.66
N GLY A 151 5.57 25.67 -1.91
CA GLY A 151 5.99 24.48 -2.67
C GLY A 151 6.65 23.39 -1.83
N GLU A 152 6.62 23.52 -0.50
CA GLU A 152 7.11 22.49 0.42
C GLU A 152 6.16 21.29 0.41
N VAL A 153 6.72 20.11 0.54
CA VAL A 153 5.96 18.86 0.53
C VAL A 153 5.32 18.64 1.89
N LEU A 154 4.00 18.50 1.93
CA LEU A 154 3.21 18.33 3.15
C LEU A 154 2.50 16.97 3.21
N ASP A 155 2.89 16.03 2.34
CA ASP A 155 2.33 14.68 2.24
C ASP A 155 3.39 13.58 2.33
N LYS A 156 2.90 12.34 2.39
CA LYS A 156 3.71 11.12 2.28
C LYS A 156 3.85 10.60 0.85
N LYS A 157 2.95 11.02 -0.05
CA LYS A 157 2.91 10.53 -1.44
C LYS A 157 4.03 11.11 -2.29
N THR A 158 4.29 12.42 -2.20
CA THR A 158 5.33 13.07 -3.00
C THR A 158 6.74 12.53 -2.70
N PRO A 159 7.15 12.33 -1.42
CA PRO A 159 8.45 11.72 -1.12
C PRO A 159 8.57 10.29 -1.67
N LEU A 160 7.49 9.49 -1.60
CA LEU A 160 7.46 8.14 -2.17
C LEU A 160 7.64 8.15 -3.69
N LEU A 161 6.92 9.03 -4.40
CA LEU A 161 7.07 9.16 -5.86
C LEU A 161 8.50 9.58 -6.25
N ARG A 162 9.12 10.51 -5.49
CA ARG A 162 10.51 10.92 -5.69
C ARG A 162 11.49 9.77 -5.45
N SER A 163 11.29 8.96 -4.40
CA SER A 163 12.17 7.82 -4.13
C SER A 163 12.04 6.74 -5.23
N MET A 164 10.83 6.50 -5.74
CA MET A 164 10.61 5.59 -6.85
C MET A 164 11.33 6.06 -8.13
N GLN A 165 11.26 7.36 -8.45
CA GLN A 165 11.98 7.94 -9.59
C GLN A 165 13.51 7.85 -9.46
N ALA A 166 14.03 8.07 -8.24
CA ALA A 166 15.46 7.93 -7.96
C ALA A 166 15.92 6.47 -8.18
N LEU A 167 15.19 5.51 -7.61
CA LEU A 167 15.45 4.08 -7.79
C LEU A 167 15.39 3.66 -9.25
N GLU A 168 14.39 4.14 -9.99
CA GLU A 168 14.24 3.89 -11.43
C GLU A 168 15.45 4.37 -12.22
N ARG A 169 15.89 5.62 -12.00
CA ARG A 169 17.05 6.21 -12.69
C ARG A 169 18.32 5.41 -12.45
N GLU A 170 18.61 5.08 -11.19
CA GLU A 170 19.85 4.36 -10.86
C GLU A 170 19.80 2.90 -11.32
N SER A 171 18.63 2.26 -11.27
CA SER A 171 18.45 0.90 -11.78
C SER A 171 18.66 0.84 -13.29
N LEU A 172 18.07 1.78 -14.05
CA LEU A 172 18.28 1.87 -15.50
C LEU A 172 19.75 2.07 -15.86
N ARG A 173 20.47 2.92 -15.10
CA ARG A 173 21.91 3.13 -15.28
C ARG A 173 22.68 1.82 -15.19
N ILE A 174 22.37 0.98 -14.19
CA ILE A 174 22.99 -0.33 -14.01
C ILE A 174 22.60 -1.29 -15.15
N LEU A 175 21.32 -1.35 -15.53
CA LEU A 175 20.86 -2.19 -16.64
C LEU A 175 21.56 -1.85 -17.96
N ARG A 176 21.88 -0.57 -18.21
CA ARG A 176 22.66 -0.15 -19.38
C ARG A 176 24.08 -0.72 -19.38
N LEU A 177 24.71 -0.88 -18.22
CA LEU A 177 26.06 -1.47 -18.11
C LEU A 177 26.07 -2.96 -18.51
N PHE A 178 24.95 -3.66 -18.29
CA PHE A 178 24.75 -5.04 -18.74
C PHE A 178 24.23 -5.15 -20.19
N GLY A 179 24.23 -4.04 -20.93
CA GLY A 179 23.86 -4.02 -22.36
C GLY A 179 22.35 -3.99 -22.64
N ASN A 180 21.49 -3.90 -21.62
CA ASN A 180 20.06 -3.76 -21.83
C ASN A 180 19.75 -2.31 -22.23
N THR A 181 19.42 -2.06 -23.50
CA THR A 181 19.03 -0.74 -24.02
C THR A 181 17.52 -0.56 -24.21
N GLU A 182 16.76 -1.65 -24.12
CA GLU A 182 15.33 -1.68 -24.46
C GLU A 182 14.43 -1.27 -23.29
N VAL A 183 14.77 -1.67 -22.07
CA VAL A 183 13.99 -1.37 -20.86
C VAL A 183 13.94 0.14 -20.67
N LYS A 184 12.75 0.71 -20.55
CA LYS A 184 12.55 2.16 -20.39
C LYS A 184 12.26 2.54 -18.95
N ARG A 185 11.76 1.60 -18.13
CA ARG A 185 11.32 1.88 -16.77
C ARG A 185 11.65 0.74 -15.82
N VAL A 186 11.89 1.10 -14.57
CA VAL A 186 12.02 0.16 -13.46
C VAL A 186 11.05 0.59 -12.37
N ILE A 187 10.25 -0.35 -11.89
CA ILE A 187 9.10 -0.11 -11.04
C ILE A 187 9.31 -0.88 -9.74
N ALA A 188 9.25 -0.17 -8.62
CA ALA A 188 9.18 -0.80 -7.29
C ALA A 188 7.80 -1.43 -7.11
N GLN A 189 7.79 -2.70 -6.70
CA GLN A 189 6.60 -3.47 -6.36
C GLN A 189 6.55 -3.68 -4.84
N VAL A 190 5.34 -3.66 -4.28
CA VAL A 190 5.09 -3.88 -2.85
C VAL A 190 3.87 -4.79 -2.68
N GLY A 191 4.04 -5.83 -1.86
CA GLY A 191 2.94 -6.61 -1.26
C GLY A 191 2.92 -6.36 0.25
N ALA A 192 1.85 -5.72 0.74
CA ALA A 192 1.72 -5.35 2.15
C ALA A 192 0.81 -6.33 2.90
N GLU A 193 1.37 -7.05 3.87
CA GLU A 193 0.62 -7.97 4.75
C GLU A 193 0.10 -7.16 5.94
N GLN A 194 -1.21 -7.12 6.16
CA GLN A 194 -1.84 -6.28 7.17
C GLN A 194 -2.41 -7.13 8.31
N GLU A 195 -1.74 -7.10 9.46
CA GLU A 195 -2.29 -7.69 10.68
C GLU A 195 -3.16 -6.69 11.46
N TYR A 196 -4.13 -7.22 12.21
CA TYR A 196 -5.06 -6.45 13.02
C TYR A 196 -5.75 -7.30 14.09
N PHE A 197 -6.35 -6.66 15.10
CA PHE A 197 -7.21 -7.33 16.07
C PHE A 197 -8.68 -6.97 15.87
N LEU A 198 -9.57 -7.94 16.08
CA LEU A 198 -11.02 -7.72 16.15
C LEU A 198 -11.55 -8.01 17.55
N ILE A 199 -12.13 -7.00 18.18
CA ILE A 199 -12.77 -7.13 19.49
C ILE A 199 -14.23 -6.75 19.44
N ASP A 200 -15.00 -7.29 20.37
CA ASP A 200 -16.40 -6.95 20.51
C ASP A 200 -16.58 -5.48 20.92
N LYS A 201 -17.49 -4.76 20.23
CA LYS A 201 -17.73 -3.34 20.44
C LYS A 201 -18.24 -3.02 21.84
N GLU A 202 -19.07 -3.87 22.43
CA GLU A 202 -19.59 -3.66 23.79
C GLU A 202 -18.45 -3.75 24.82
N THR A 203 -17.53 -4.70 24.63
CA THR A 203 -16.36 -4.86 25.49
C THR A 203 -15.37 -3.70 25.31
N TYR A 204 -15.15 -3.25 24.07
CA TYR A 204 -14.34 -2.07 23.77
C TYR A 204 -14.87 -0.80 24.44
N SER A 205 -16.18 -0.57 24.38
CA SER A 205 -16.82 0.62 24.99
C SER A 205 -16.65 0.70 26.50
N LYS A 206 -16.41 -0.43 27.18
CA LYS A 206 -16.11 -0.50 28.62
C LYS A 206 -14.65 -0.21 28.96
N ARG A 207 -13.79 0.04 27.96
CA ARG A 207 -12.34 0.22 28.11
C ARG A 207 -11.88 1.59 27.60
N PRO A 208 -11.99 2.65 28.44
CA PRO A 208 -11.53 3.99 28.07
C PRO A 208 -10.08 4.03 27.59
N ASP A 209 -9.22 3.20 28.17
CA ASP A 209 -7.81 3.12 27.76
C ASP A 209 -7.64 2.65 26.31
N LEU A 210 -8.40 1.63 25.88
CA LEU A 210 -8.43 1.22 24.46
C LEU A 210 -8.99 2.32 23.56
N ILE A 211 -10.04 3.04 24.01
CA ILE A 211 -10.67 4.10 23.22
C ILE A 211 -9.72 5.25 22.95
N TYR A 212 -8.99 5.71 23.98
CA TYR A 212 -8.15 6.89 23.87
C TYR A 212 -6.73 6.59 23.38
N THR A 213 -6.21 5.39 23.66
CA THR A 213 -4.81 5.06 23.36
C THR A 213 -4.63 3.97 22.31
N GLY A 214 -5.70 3.31 21.88
CA GLY A 214 -5.64 2.17 20.95
C GLY A 214 -5.05 0.89 21.55
N ARG A 215 -4.66 0.91 22.83
CA ARG A 215 -4.10 -0.22 23.56
C ARG A 215 -4.59 -0.26 25.00
N THR A 216 -4.46 -1.41 25.65
CA THR A 216 -4.68 -1.52 27.09
C THR A 216 -3.50 -0.93 27.85
N LEU A 217 -3.78 -0.04 28.80
CA LEU A 217 -2.76 0.51 29.71
C LEU A 217 -2.62 -0.33 30.98
N ILE A 218 -3.71 -0.98 31.38
CA ILE A 218 -3.79 -1.87 32.55
C ILE A 218 -4.54 -3.15 32.18
N GLY A 219 -4.23 -4.24 32.89
CA GLY A 219 -4.91 -5.51 32.69
C GLY A 219 -4.16 -6.65 33.37
N ALA A 220 -4.91 -7.60 33.94
CA ALA A 220 -4.34 -8.86 34.39
C ALA A 220 -3.87 -9.68 33.19
N ARG A 221 -2.89 -10.57 33.41
CA ARG A 221 -2.48 -11.53 32.38
C ARG A 221 -3.67 -12.43 32.02
N PRO A 222 -3.80 -12.81 30.74
CA PRO A 222 -4.91 -13.67 30.34
C PRO A 222 -4.79 -15.04 31.04
N ALA A 223 -5.93 -15.62 31.43
CA ALA A 223 -5.98 -16.90 32.12
C ALA A 223 -5.50 -18.06 31.24
N LYS A 224 -5.68 -17.92 29.91
CA LYS A 224 -5.10 -18.78 28.89
C LYS A 224 -4.09 -17.97 28.09
N GLY A 225 -2.86 -18.46 28.01
CA GLY A 225 -1.78 -17.81 27.26
C GLY A 225 -1.96 -17.97 25.74
N GLN A 226 -0.96 -17.48 25.00
CA GLN A 226 -0.83 -17.77 23.58
C GLN A 226 -0.19 -19.15 23.41
N GLU A 227 -1.01 -20.14 23.09
CA GLU A 227 -0.56 -21.48 22.73
C GLU A 227 -0.53 -21.57 21.19
N LEU A 228 0.65 -21.78 20.60
CA LEU A 228 0.88 -21.79 19.14
C LEU A 228 -0.09 -22.72 18.37
N GLY A 229 -0.60 -23.78 19.01
CA GLY A 229 -1.49 -24.76 18.39
C GLY A 229 -2.97 -24.39 18.32
N ASP A 230 -3.41 -23.33 18.99
CA ASP A 230 -4.85 -23.05 19.18
C ASP A 230 -5.45 -22.03 18.21
N HIS A 231 -4.62 -21.22 17.55
CA HIS A 231 -5.11 -20.04 16.83
C HIS A 231 -4.52 -19.86 15.42
N TYR A 232 -3.23 -20.11 15.21
CA TYR A 232 -2.59 -19.92 13.91
C TYR A 232 -3.12 -20.92 12.88
N PHE A 233 -3.69 -20.42 11.78
CA PHE A 233 -4.47 -21.20 10.80
C PHE A 233 -5.62 -22.04 11.38
N GLY A 234 -6.07 -21.73 12.61
CA GLY A 234 -7.26 -22.33 13.20
C GLY A 234 -8.54 -21.90 12.49
N ALA A 235 -9.65 -22.59 12.76
CA ALA A 235 -10.94 -22.26 12.16
C ALA A 235 -11.38 -20.82 12.49
N ILE A 236 -11.76 -20.05 11.46
CA ILE A 236 -12.25 -18.67 11.62
C ILE A 236 -13.68 -18.71 12.16
N LYS A 237 -13.94 -17.98 13.25
CA LYS A 237 -15.28 -17.90 13.85
C LYS A 237 -16.25 -17.25 12.85
N LYS A 238 -17.48 -17.76 12.75
CA LYS A 238 -18.49 -17.27 11.79
C LYS A 238 -18.63 -15.75 11.76
N ARG A 239 -18.74 -15.09 12.92
CA ARG A 239 -18.86 -13.63 13.01
C ARG A 239 -17.65 -12.89 12.42
N VAL A 240 -16.46 -13.43 12.57
CA VAL A 240 -15.24 -12.86 11.96
C VAL A 240 -15.25 -13.12 10.46
N LYS A 241 -15.68 -14.31 10.04
CA LYS A 241 -15.79 -14.65 8.61
C LYS A 241 -16.79 -13.76 7.88
N ASP A 242 -17.94 -13.48 8.49
CA ASP A 242 -18.96 -12.57 7.93
C ASP A 242 -18.39 -11.13 7.75
N PHE A 243 -17.55 -10.67 8.68
CA PHE A 243 -16.81 -9.40 8.55
C PHE A 243 -15.80 -9.45 7.40
N MET A 244 -15.02 -10.51 7.32
CA MET A 244 -14.00 -10.76 6.30
C MET A 244 -14.60 -10.82 4.89
N ASP A 245 -15.71 -11.54 4.71
CA ASP A 245 -16.44 -11.63 3.43
C ASP A 245 -16.94 -10.26 2.95
N GLU A 246 -17.43 -9.42 3.86
CA GLU A 246 -17.84 -8.06 3.51
C GLU A 246 -16.65 -7.16 3.20
N LEU A 247 -15.55 -7.27 3.97
CA LEU A 247 -14.33 -6.52 3.73
C LEU A 247 -13.75 -6.83 2.34
N ASP A 248 -13.64 -8.11 2.00
CA ASP A 248 -13.19 -8.56 0.68
C ASP A 248 -14.08 -8.00 -0.44
N ALA A 249 -15.40 -8.06 -0.28
CA ALA A 249 -16.33 -7.53 -1.26
C ALA A 249 -16.16 -6.01 -1.48
N GLU A 250 -15.94 -5.23 -0.42
CA GLU A 250 -15.67 -3.79 -0.53
C GLU A 250 -14.30 -3.50 -1.16
N LEU A 251 -13.26 -4.24 -0.79
CA LEU A 251 -11.92 -4.11 -1.37
C LEU A 251 -11.90 -4.43 -2.86
N TRP A 252 -12.57 -5.52 -3.26
CA TRP A 252 -12.68 -5.91 -4.66
C TRP A 252 -13.43 -4.86 -5.47
N LYS A 253 -14.48 -4.21 -4.96
CA LYS A 253 -15.15 -3.09 -5.66
C LYS A 253 -14.20 -1.94 -5.97
N LEU A 254 -13.26 -1.66 -5.07
CA LEU A 254 -12.19 -0.67 -5.22
C LEU A 254 -10.98 -1.19 -6.00
N GLY A 255 -11.04 -2.40 -6.56
CA GLY A 255 -9.96 -2.97 -7.36
C GLY A 255 -8.74 -3.42 -6.56
N ILE A 256 -8.86 -3.52 -5.23
CA ILE A 256 -7.81 -4.01 -4.35
C ILE A 256 -7.89 -5.55 -4.34
N PRO A 257 -6.86 -6.27 -4.82
CA PRO A 257 -6.91 -7.72 -4.95
C PRO A 257 -6.60 -8.42 -3.62
N ALA A 258 -7.47 -8.26 -2.62
CA ALA A 258 -7.43 -9.04 -1.38
C ALA A 258 -7.41 -10.53 -1.72
N LYS A 259 -6.38 -11.25 -1.24
CA LYS A 259 -6.03 -12.59 -1.71
C LYS A 259 -6.03 -13.63 -0.60
N THR A 260 -5.44 -13.28 0.54
CA THR A 260 -5.23 -14.19 1.66
C THR A 260 -5.76 -13.56 2.92
N GLU A 261 -6.44 -14.36 3.74
CA GLU A 261 -6.87 -14.01 5.09
C GLU A 261 -6.76 -15.23 6.01
N HIS A 262 -6.36 -15.01 7.26
CA HIS A 262 -6.33 -16.07 8.27
C HIS A 262 -6.33 -15.51 9.68
N ASN A 263 -6.49 -16.42 10.66
CA ASN A 263 -6.16 -16.13 12.05
C ASN A 263 -4.64 -16.08 12.21
N GLU A 264 -4.21 -15.11 13.00
CA GLU A 264 -2.83 -14.95 13.43
C GLU A 264 -2.58 -15.65 14.77
N VAL A 265 -1.35 -15.56 15.29
CA VAL A 265 -0.94 -16.33 16.48
C VAL A 265 -1.67 -15.89 17.75
N ALA A 266 -1.94 -14.59 17.96
CA ALA A 266 -2.67 -14.14 19.15
C ALA A 266 -4.19 -14.31 19.03
N PRO A 267 -4.90 -14.51 20.15
CA PRO A 267 -6.35 -14.54 20.16
C PRO A 267 -6.95 -13.26 19.56
N SER A 268 -7.94 -13.43 18.68
CA SER A 268 -8.60 -12.32 17.99
C SER A 268 -7.68 -11.49 17.06
N GLN A 269 -6.47 -11.99 16.77
CA GLN A 269 -5.58 -11.42 15.76
C GLN A 269 -5.84 -12.10 14.41
N HIS A 270 -5.80 -11.31 13.35
CA HIS A 270 -6.03 -11.74 11.98
C HIS A 270 -5.07 -11.04 11.03
N GLU A 271 -4.89 -11.60 9.85
CA GLU A 271 -4.11 -11.01 8.75
C GLU A 271 -4.96 -10.94 7.48
N LEU A 272 -4.75 -9.88 6.68
CA LEU A 272 -5.18 -9.80 5.29
C LEU A 272 -4.01 -9.37 4.41
N ALA A 273 -3.77 -10.10 3.32
CA ALA A 273 -2.74 -9.80 2.33
C ALA A 273 -3.34 -9.68 0.92
N PRO A 274 -3.17 -8.53 0.22
CA PRO A 274 -3.49 -8.40 -1.18
C PRO A 274 -2.34 -8.86 -2.08
N VAL A 275 -2.62 -9.12 -3.35
CA VAL A 275 -1.57 -9.32 -4.37
C VAL A 275 -0.74 -8.04 -4.50
N TYR A 276 0.59 -8.20 -4.64
CA TYR A 276 1.50 -7.08 -4.80
C TYR A 276 1.17 -6.25 -6.05
N THR A 277 1.53 -4.96 -6.00
CA THR A 277 1.41 -4.02 -7.11
C THR A 277 2.46 -2.93 -6.96
N THR A 278 2.46 -1.94 -7.85
CA THR A 278 3.43 -0.83 -7.78
C THR A 278 3.39 -0.16 -6.41
N ALA A 279 4.54 0.22 -5.86
CA ALA A 279 4.66 0.72 -4.48
C ALA A 279 3.68 1.86 -4.16
N ASN A 280 3.47 2.78 -5.11
CA ASN A 280 2.51 3.88 -4.97
C ASN A 280 1.06 3.38 -4.81
N ILE A 281 0.62 2.49 -5.71
CA ILE A 281 -0.75 1.93 -5.67
C ILE A 281 -0.92 1.03 -4.43
N ALA A 282 0.10 0.25 -4.06
CA ALA A 282 0.05 -0.61 -2.88
C ALA A 282 -0.10 0.20 -1.59
N SER A 283 0.59 1.34 -1.50
CA SER A 283 0.47 2.26 -0.36
C SER A 283 -0.94 2.86 -0.27
N ASP A 284 -1.48 3.36 -1.38
CA ASP A 284 -2.85 3.88 -1.44
C ASP A 284 -3.89 2.80 -1.08
N ALA A 285 -3.72 1.59 -1.63
CA ALA A 285 -4.59 0.45 -1.37
C ALA A 285 -4.55 0.02 0.11
N ASN A 286 -3.38 0.02 0.75
CA ASN A 286 -3.26 -0.33 2.17
C ASN A 286 -3.95 0.71 3.07
N GLN A 287 -3.88 2.01 2.75
CA GLN A 287 -4.61 3.04 3.48
C GLN A 287 -6.13 2.82 3.40
N LEU A 288 -6.65 2.55 2.20
CA LEU A 288 -8.06 2.21 2.00
C LEU A 288 -8.44 0.92 2.72
N THR A 289 -7.55 -0.07 2.74
CA THR A 289 -7.74 -1.33 3.46
C THR A 289 -7.91 -1.08 4.96
N MET A 290 -6.99 -0.33 5.58
CA MET A 290 -7.06 0.01 7.00
C MET A 290 -8.33 0.82 7.35
N GLU A 291 -8.76 1.71 6.47
CA GLU A 291 -9.99 2.48 6.65
C GLU A 291 -11.24 1.59 6.57
N LEU A 292 -11.34 0.77 5.53
CA LEU A 292 -12.46 -0.15 5.32
C LEU A 292 -12.52 -1.20 6.43
N MET A 293 -11.38 -1.71 6.91
CA MET A 293 -11.33 -2.61 8.08
C MET A 293 -12.06 -2.01 9.29
N LYS A 294 -11.86 -0.72 9.58
CA LYS A 294 -12.56 -0.04 10.70
C LYS A 294 -14.05 0.17 10.40
N SER A 295 -14.37 0.62 9.19
CA SER A 295 -15.75 0.90 8.76
C SER A 295 -16.61 -0.37 8.75
N VAL A 296 -16.13 -1.44 8.12
CA VAL A 296 -16.78 -2.75 8.06
C VAL A 296 -16.90 -3.34 9.46
N ALA A 297 -15.85 -3.30 10.29
CA ALA A 297 -15.90 -3.87 11.64
C ALA A 297 -17.04 -3.25 12.47
N SER A 298 -17.22 -1.93 12.38
CA SER A 298 -18.30 -1.25 13.09
C SER A 298 -19.70 -1.74 12.69
N ARG A 299 -19.92 -2.10 11.42
CA ARG A 299 -21.20 -2.67 10.91
C ARG A 299 -21.46 -4.07 11.46
N HIS A 300 -20.41 -4.80 11.82
CA HIS A 300 -20.46 -6.15 12.43
C HIS A 300 -20.43 -6.12 13.97
N ASN A 301 -20.67 -4.95 14.58
CA ASN A 301 -20.55 -4.72 16.03
C ASN A 301 -19.16 -5.09 16.59
N LEU A 302 -18.13 -5.02 15.75
CA LEU A 302 -16.74 -5.25 16.10
C LEU A 302 -15.98 -3.91 16.09
N VAL A 303 -14.80 -3.91 16.68
CA VAL A 303 -13.82 -2.83 16.58
C VAL A 303 -12.52 -3.41 16.07
N CYS A 304 -12.03 -2.87 14.96
CA CYS A 304 -10.73 -3.20 14.40
C CYS A 304 -9.65 -2.33 15.04
N LEU A 305 -8.70 -2.97 15.72
CA LEU A 305 -7.53 -2.32 16.31
C LEU A 305 -6.32 -2.54 15.39
N LEU A 306 -5.71 -1.43 14.98
CA LEU A 306 -4.51 -1.41 14.12
C LEU A 306 -3.24 -0.98 14.88
N HIS A 307 -3.34 -0.80 16.20
CA HIS A 307 -2.19 -0.47 17.03
C HIS A 307 -1.22 -1.66 17.04
N GLU A 308 0.09 -1.42 17.00
CA GLU A 308 1.12 -2.45 16.83
C GLU A 308 1.21 -3.39 18.05
N LYS A 309 0.87 -2.88 19.23
CA LYS A 309 0.76 -3.66 20.48
C LYS A 309 -0.50 -3.33 21.29
N PRO A 310 -1.70 -3.80 20.90
CA PRO A 310 -2.93 -3.43 21.60
C PRO A 310 -3.03 -4.05 23.00
N PHE A 311 -2.49 -5.27 23.17
CA PHE A 311 -2.54 -6.02 24.42
C PHE A 311 -1.14 -6.42 24.87
N ALA A 312 -0.89 -6.37 26.18
CA ALA A 312 0.37 -6.85 26.75
C ALA A 312 0.42 -8.38 26.80
N CYS A 313 1.63 -8.94 26.78
CA CYS A 313 1.93 -10.37 26.97
C CYS A 313 1.44 -11.34 25.87
N ILE A 314 0.94 -10.86 24.73
CA ILE A 314 0.61 -11.66 23.53
C ILE A 314 1.25 -11.03 22.29
N ASN A 315 1.23 -11.68 21.11
CA ASN A 315 1.77 -11.11 19.87
C ASN A 315 1.20 -9.71 19.58
N GLY A 316 2.03 -8.88 18.94
CA GLY A 316 1.59 -7.60 18.39
C GLY A 316 1.26 -7.72 16.92
N SER A 317 0.63 -6.69 16.35
CA SER A 317 0.30 -6.64 14.93
C SER A 317 1.43 -6.03 14.11
N GLY A 318 1.95 -6.81 13.16
CA GLY A 318 2.92 -6.40 12.16
C GLY A 318 2.28 -5.81 10.90
N LYS A 319 3.14 -5.23 10.07
CA LYS A 319 2.86 -4.98 8.65
C LYS A 319 4.11 -5.31 7.86
N HIS A 320 4.15 -6.49 7.24
CA HIS A 320 5.27 -6.85 6.39
C HIS A 320 5.14 -6.17 5.03
N ILE A 321 6.29 -5.78 4.47
CA ILE A 321 6.39 -5.14 3.17
C ILE A 321 7.30 -6.02 2.30
N ASN A 322 6.69 -6.86 1.48
CA ASN A 322 7.38 -7.62 0.46
C ASN A 322 7.76 -6.66 -0.67
N TRP A 323 9.04 -6.35 -0.83
CA TRP A 323 9.54 -5.37 -1.79
C TRP A 323 10.35 -6.04 -2.90
N SER A 324 10.11 -5.63 -4.14
CA SER A 324 10.92 -6.02 -5.29
C SER A 324 10.99 -4.92 -6.34
N ILE A 325 11.83 -5.09 -7.36
CA ILE A 325 11.97 -4.18 -8.49
C ILE A 325 11.82 -4.95 -9.80
N SER A 326 10.95 -4.45 -10.68
CA SER A 326 10.66 -5.08 -11.97
C SER A 326 10.78 -4.10 -13.11
N THR A 327 11.11 -4.58 -14.31
CA THR A 327 11.01 -3.79 -15.55
C THR A 327 9.55 -3.54 -15.92
N GLU A 328 9.27 -2.62 -16.86
CA GLU A 328 7.90 -2.44 -17.38
C GLU A 328 7.33 -3.67 -18.10
N THR A 329 8.20 -4.60 -18.53
CA THR A 329 7.82 -5.87 -19.15
C THR A 329 7.48 -6.94 -18.11
N GLY A 330 7.64 -6.66 -16.81
CA GLY A 330 7.32 -7.58 -15.71
C GLY A 330 8.47 -8.48 -15.27
N THR A 331 9.68 -8.28 -15.79
CA THR A 331 10.86 -9.07 -15.38
C THR A 331 11.35 -8.60 -14.01
N ASN A 332 11.41 -9.51 -13.04
CA ASN A 332 11.96 -9.21 -11.72
C ASN A 332 13.48 -9.15 -11.76
N ILE A 333 14.06 -8.02 -11.33
CA ILE A 333 15.51 -7.79 -11.36
C ILE A 333 16.20 -8.50 -10.18
N LEU A 334 15.45 -8.79 -9.11
CA LEU A 334 15.91 -9.52 -7.92
C LEU A 334 15.62 -11.03 -8.01
N GLU A 335 15.29 -11.54 -9.20
CA GLU A 335 15.13 -12.97 -9.41
C GLU A 335 16.49 -13.62 -9.75
N PRO A 336 16.95 -14.60 -8.96
CA PRO A 336 18.27 -15.20 -9.16
C PRO A 336 18.38 -16.01 -10.46
N GLY A 337 17.27 -16.60 -10.92
CA GLY A 337 17.25 -17.55 -12.04
C GLY A 337 17.75 -18.94 -11.65
N ASP A 338 17.89 -19.82 -12.64
CA ASP A 338 18.28 -21.22 -12.41
C ASP A 338 19.76 -21.41 -12.04
N THR A 339 20.63 -20.48 -12.46
CA THR A 339 22.08 -20.47 -12.16
C THR A 339 22.47 -19.14 -11.50
N PRO A 340 22.16 -18.94 -10.19
CA PRO A 340 22.32 -17.64 -9.54
C PRO A 340 23.75 -17.10 -9.56
N ARG A 341 24.77 -17.98 -9.52
CA ARG A 341 26.19 -17.63 -9.61
C ARG A 341 26.57 -16.98 -10.94
N GLU A 342 25.92 -17.37 -12.03
CA GLU A 342 26.22 -16.89 -13.38
C GLU A 342 25.48 -15.59 -13.70
N ASN A 343 24.41 -15.29 -12.94
CA ASN A 343 23.60 -14.10 -13.11
C ASN A 343 24.26 -12.86 -12.48
N ALA A 344 25.29 -12.34 -13.16
CA ALA A 344 26.04 -11.17 -12.69
C ALA A 344 25.19 -9.92 -12.47
N GLN A 345 24.10 -9.74 -13.25
CA GLN A 345 23.16 -8.64 -13.05
C GLN A 345 22.45 -8.78 -11.69
N PHE A 346 21.85 -9.95 -11.42
CA PHE A 346 21.19 -10.22 -10.15
C PHE A 346 22.17 -10.06 -8.98
N LEU A 347 23.36 -10.65 -9.06
CA LEU A 347 24.36 -10.56 -7.99
C LEU A 347 24.77 -9.11 -7.70
N LEU A 348 24.90 -8.27 -8.73
CA LEU A 348 25.20 -6.85 -8.51
C LEU A 348 24.05 -6.13 -7.78
N PHE A 349 22.80 -6.36 -8.20
CA PHE A 349 21.64 -5.77 -7.51
C PHE A 349 21.48 -6.30 -6.09
N LEU A 350 21.70 -7.59 -5.85
CA LEU A 350 21.69 -8.20 -4.53
C LEU A 350 22.73 -7.55 -3.62
N CYS A 351 23.97 -7.45 -4.06
CA CYS A 351 25.05 -6.78 -3.32
C CYS A 351 24.72 -5.30 -3.07
N ALA A 352 24.11 -4.60 -4.03
CA ALA A 352 23.69 -3.21 -3.86
C ALA A 352 22.61 -3.07 -2.78
N VAL A 353 21.63 -4.00 -2.73
CA VAL A 353 20.60 -4.03 -1.68
C VAL A 353 21.22 -4.33 -0.32
N VAL A 354 22.08 -5.35 -0.22
CA VAL A 354 22.80 -5.67 1.03
C VAL A 354 23.62 -4.47 1.51
N LYS A 355 24.35 -3.82 0.60
CA LYS A 355 25.14 -2.63 0.93
C LYS A 355 24.27 -1.45 1.36
N ALA A 356 23.14 -1.23 0.71
CA ALA A 356 22.21 -0.18 1.10
C ALA A 356 21.60 -0.44 2.49
N VAL A 357 21.26 -1.69 2.80
CA VAL A 357 20.78 -2.05 4.14
C VAL A 357 21.89 -1.81 5.17
N ASP A 358 23.12 -2.24 4.89
CA ASP A 358 24.29 -2.07 5.77
C ASP A 358 24.64 -0.58 6.02
N GLU A 359 24.62 0.25 4.99
CA GLU A 359 25.02 1.66 5.08
C GLU A 359 23.91 2.56 5.66
N TYR A 360 22.65 2.23 5.41
CA TYR A 360 21.49 3.05 5.79
C TYR A 360 20.61 2.39 6.87
N GLN A 361 21.18 1.54 7.73
CA GLN A 361 20.45 0.84 8.82
C GLN A 361 19.66 1.82 9.69
N GLU A 362 20.26 2.95 10.07
CA GLU A 362 19.63 3.97 10.91
C GLU A 362 18.40 4.58 10.22
N LEU A 363 18.50 4.88 8.93
CA LEU A 363 17.39 5.43 8.15
C LEU A 363 16.23 4.43 8.04
N LEU A 364 16.54 3.15 7.80
CA LEU A 364 15.53 2.09 7.78
C LEU A 364 14.86 1.96 9.15
N ARG A 365 15.63 2.00 10.25
CA ARG A 365 15.07 1.94 11.61
C ARG A 365 14.18 3.14 11.91
N LEU A 366 14.59 4.35 11.52
CA LEU A 366 13.81 5.57 11.69
C LEU A 366 12.49 5.53 10.92
N SER A 367 12.46 4.90 9.74
CA SER A 367 11.24 4.82 8.91
C SER A 367 10.08 4.05 9.58
N VAL A 368 10.38 3.18 10.55
CA VAL A 368 9.41 2.35 11.28
C VAL A 368 9.35 2.66 12.78
N ALA A 369 10.08 3.67 13.25
CA ALA A 369 10.14 4.04 14.66
C ALA A 369 8.90 4.86 15.06
N THR A 370 8.00 4.24 15.82
CA THR A 370 6.82 4.88 16.41
C THR A 370 6.69 4.42 17.86
N ALA A 371 6.06 5.26 18.71
CA ALA A 371 5.82 4.91 20.10
C ALA A 371 5.01 3.60 20.25
N GLY A 372 4.09 3.32 19.32
CA GLY A 372 3.34 2.08 19.28
C GLY A 372 4.21 0.86 18.92
N ASN A 373 5.03 0.99 17.87
CA ASN A 373 5.90 -0.10 17.39
C ASN A 373 7.04 -0.42 18.37
N ASP A 374 7.51 0.54 19.18
CA ASP A 374 8.51 0.27 20.23
C ASP A 374 7.99 -0.65 21.35
N HIS A 375 6.66 -0.79 21.51
CA HIS A 375 6.09 -1.81 22.38
C HIS A 375 6.06 -3.22 21.74
N ARG A 376 6.30 -3.32 20.42
CA ARG A 376 6.25 -4.57 19.66
C ARG A 376 7.63 -5.14 19.38
N LEU A 377 8.59 -4.31 18.96
CA LEU A 377 9.91 -4.76 18.49
C LEU A 377 10.72 -5.49 19.57
N GLY A 378 11.42 -6.56 19.14
CA GLY A 378 12.24 -7.40 20.04
C GLY A 378 11.44 -8.28 21.01
N ALA A 379 10.13 -8.41 20.81
CA ALA A 379 9.26 -9.31 21.55
C ALA A 379 8.76 -10.45 20.66
N ASN A 380 7.65 -11.10 21.03
CA ASN A 380 7.08 -12.27 20.35
C ASN A 380 7.04 -12.11 18.82
N GLU A 381 7.88 -12.87 18.11
CA GLU A 381 8.02 -12.94 16.64
C GLU A 381 8.38 -11.63 15.92
N ALA A 382 8.30 -10.49 16.61
CA ALA A 382 8.69 -9.20 16.07
C ALA A 382 10.22 -9.08 16.00
N PRO A 383 10.77 -8.59 14.87
CA PRO A 383 12.20 -8.41 14.75
C PRO A 383 12.73 -7.46 15.83
N PRO A 384 13.97 -7.66 16.32
CA PRO A 384 14.61 -6.70 17.21
C PRO A 384 14.84 -5.37 16.49
N ALA A 385 15.24 -4.35 17.24
CA ALA A 385 15.63 -3.06 16.67
C ALA A 385 16.94 -3.11 15.84
N ILE A 386 17.56 -4.28 15.72
CA ILE A 386 18.79 -4.53 14.96
C ILE A 386 18.39 -4.87 13.53
N VAL A 387 18.92 -4.12 12.56
CA VAL A 387 18.69 -4.34 11.14
C VAL A 387 19.74 -5.34 10.62
N SER A 388 19.27 -6.42 10.01
CA SER A 388 20.14 -7.45 9.40
C SER A 388 19.47 -8.06 8.18
N VAL A 389 20.26 -8.57 7.25
CA VAL A 389 19.77 -9.26 6.04
C VAL A 389 19.96 -10.77 6.20
N PHE A 390 18.95 -11.54 5.81
CA PHE A 390 19.03 -12.99 5.68
C PHE A 390 18.95 -13.38 4.20
N LEU A 391 20.00 -14.04 3.69
CA LEU A 391 20.10 -14.45 2.29
C LEU A 391 19.76 -15.93 2.07
N GLY A 392 19.73 -16.73 3.14
CA GLY A 392 19.70 -18.19 3.05
C GLY A 392 21.06 -18.78 2.65
N ASP A 393 21.19 -20.09 2.82
CA ASP A 393 22.47 -20.78 2.70
C ASP A 393 23.10 -20.72 1.30
N GLU A 394 22.28 -20.83 0.25
CA GLU A 394 22.75 -20.91 -1.13
C GLU A 394 23.37 -19.59 -1.59
N LEU A 395 22.62 -18.49 -1.48
CA LEU A 395 23.09 -17.17 -1.85
C LEU A 395 24.28 -16.74 -0.99
N THR A 396 24.29 -17.08 0.30
CA THR A 396 25.44 -16.82 1.19
C THR A 396 26.69 -17.53 0.68
N ALA A 397 26.60 -18.84 0.39
CA ALA A 397 27.73 -19.61 -0.12
C ALA A 397 28.26 -19.10 -1.48
N ILE A 398 27.36 -18.60 -2.35
CA ILE A 398 27.75 -17.97 -3.61
C ILE A 398 28.56 -16.70 -3.34
N LEU A 399 28.08 -15.80 -2.47
CA LEU A 399 28.80 -14.57 -2.14
C LEU A 399 30.14 -14.86 -1.45
N ASP A 400 30.18 -15.78 -0.49
CA ASP A 400 31.41 -16.19 0.20
C ASP A 400 32.46 -16.72 -0.78
N SER A 401 32.03 -17.49 -1.78
CA SER A 401 32.95 -18.03 -2.78
C SER A 401 33.50 -16.96 -3.72
N ILE A 402 32.73 -15.89 -4.00
CA ILE A 402 33.19 -14.75 -4.78
C ILE A 402 34.18 -13.93 -3.95
N GLU A 403 33.87 -13.65 -2.68
CA GLU A 403 34.75 -12.92 -1.76
C GLU A 403 36.10 -13.61 -1.57
N ASN A 404 36.08 -14.92 -1.34
CA ASN A 404 37.29 -15.71 -1.07
C ASN A 404 37.99 -16.21 -2.34
N GLY A 405 37.43 -15.98 -3.53
CA GLY A 405 37.98 -16.50 -4.80
C GLY A 405 37.98 -18.03 -4.89
N THR A 406 37.06 -18.70 -4.19
CA THR A 406 36.96 -20.17 -4.17
C THR A 406 35.93 -20.68 -5.17
N LEU A 407 36.03 -21.97 -5.52
CA LEU A 407 35.03 -22.65 -6.33
C LEU A 407 33.76 -22.84 -5.50
N TYR A 408 32.66 -22.26 -5.97
CA TYR A 408 31.34 -22.65 -5.48
C TYR A 408 31.02 -24.05 -5.97
N THR A 409 30.70 -24.94 -5.03
CA THR A 409 30.18 -26.27 -5.33
C THR A 409 28.67 -26.19 -5.18
N ASP A 410 27.94 -26.38 -6.28
CA ASP A 410 26.48 -26.42 -6.25
C ASP A 410 26.02 -27.40 -5.16
N ARG A 411 25.13 -26.94 -4.28
CA ARG A 411 24.36 -27.86 -3.45
C ARG A 411 23.41 -28.56 -4.41
N GLU A 412 23.56 -29.88 -4.59
CA GLU A 412 22.61 -30.66 -5.40
C GLU A 412 21.17 -30.31 -4.99
N LYS A 413 20.33 -29.91 -5.95
CA LYS A 413 18.88 -29.74 -5.75
C LYS A 413 18.34 -31.08 -5.24
N LYS A 414 18.12 -31.18 -3.93
CA LYS A 414 17.61 -32.41 -3.31
C LYS A 414 16.09 -32.40 -3.43
N MET A 415 15.51 -33.47 -3.94
CA MET A 415 14.06 -33.63 -3.84
C MET A 415 13.72 -33.88 -2.37
N MET A 416 12.79 -33.10 -1.82
CA MET A 416 12.25 -33.34 -0.50
C MET A 416 11.46 -34.65 -0.54
N GLU A 417 11.99 -35.71 0.06
CA GLU A 417 11.27 -36.96 0.25
C GLU A 417 10.28 -36.80 1.40
N ILE A 418 9.00 -36.64 1.06
CA ILE A 418 7.89 -36.51 2.03
C ILE A 418 7.48 -37.88 2.60
N GLY A 419 8.00 -38.98 2.02
CA GLY A 419 7.70 -40.35 2.44
C GLY A 419 6.31 -40.85 2.04
N VAL A 420 5.54 -40.09 1.24
CA VAL A 420 4.20 -40.45 0.76
C VAL A 420 4.13 -40.21 -0.76
N THR A 421 3.84 -41.25 -1.54
CA THR A 421 3.86 -41.25 -3.01
C THR A 421 2.76 -40.44 -3.68
N VAL A 422 1.67 -40.13 -2.96
CA VAL A 422 0.55 -39.32 -3.48
C VAL A 422 0.88 -37.83 -3.47
N LEU A 423 1.82 -37.40 -2.63
CA LEU A 423 2.19 -36.00 -2.52
C LEU A 423 3.26 -35.63 -3.57
N PRO A 424 3.16 -34.44 -4.18
CA PRO A 424 4.16 -33.99 -5.14
C PRO A 424 5.52 -33.88 -4.45
N HIS A 425 6.57 -34.32 -5.14
CA HIS A 425 7.93 -34.07 -4.68
C HIS A 425 8.25 -32.58 -4.82
N PHE A 426 8.65 -31.94 -3.72
CA PHE A 426 9.08 -30.54 -3.73
C PHE A 426 10.59 -30.48 -3.98
N PRO A 427 11.07 -29.60 -4.88
CA PRO A 427 12.49 -29.28 -4.94
C PRO A 427 12.90 -28.55 -3.66
N ARG A 428 14.04 -28.93 -3.07
CA ARG A 428 14.60 -28.32 -1.85
C ARG A 428 15.76 -27.41 -2.19
#